data_AF-A0A2V3ZQW1-F1
#
_entry.id   AF-A0A2V3ZQW1-F1
#
_cell.length_a   1.000
_cell.length_b   1.000
_cell.length_c   1.000
_cell.angle_alpha   90.00
_cell.angle_beta   90.00
_cell.angle_gamma   90.00
#
_symmetry.space_group_name_H-M   'P 1'
#
loop_
_entity.id
_entity.type
_entity.pdbx_description
1 polymer ?
#
loop_
_entity_poly.entity_id
_entity_poly.type
_entity_poly.pdbx_seq_one_letter_code
_entity_poly.pdbx_strand_id
1 'polypeptide(L)' 'DLKEVESFIEENKHLPDIPSEKEVLENGIAVGEMNAKLLQKIEELTLYVIEQNKEIKALRNEVNDLKSK' A
#
# COMPACT_ATOMS: atom_id res chain seq x y z
N ASP A 1 0.15 -9.53 -3.38
CA ASP A 1 0.41 -9.74 -1.93
C ASP A 1 1.35 -8.63 -1.44
N LEU A 2 1.27 -8.17 -0.19
CA LEU A 2 2.15 -7.11 0.35
C LEU A 2 3.64 -7.47 0.21
N LYS A 3 3.97 -8.75 0.28
CA LYS A 3 5.34 -9.26 0.07
C LYS A 3 5.85 -9.05 -1.35
N GLU A 4 4.98 -9.20 -2.35
CA GLU A 4 5.33 -8.97 -3.76
C GLU A 4 5.56 -7.48 -4.01
N VAL A 5 4.72 -6.63 -3.40
CA VAL A 5 4.88 -5.17 -3.45
C VAL A 5 6.18 -4.75 -2.78
N GLU A 6 6.50 -5.30 -1.61
CA GLU A 6 7.77 -5.06 -0.91
C GLU A 6 8.98 -5.46 -1.78
N SER A 7 8.96 -6.68 -2.33
CA SER A 7 10.04 -7.18 -3.21
C SER A 7 10.22 -6.27 -4.44
N PHE A 8 9.12 -5.82 -5.05
CA PHE A 8 9.17 -4.90 -6.18
C PHE A 8 9.80 -3.55 -5.80
N ILE A 9 9.42 -2.98 -4.65
CA ILE A 9 9.99 -1.70 -4.17
C ILE A 9 11.48 -1.86 -3.87
N GLU A 10 11.90 -2.98 -3.28
CA GLU A 10 13.31 -3.23 -2.99
C GLU A 10 14.16 -3.27 -4.26
N GLU A 11 13.66 -3.90 -5.31
CA GLU A 11 14.35 -4.04 -6.60
C GLU A 11 14.28 -2.74 -7.43
N ASN A 12 13.10 -2.14 -7.55
CA ASN A 12 12.83 -1.07 -8.51
C ASN A 12 12.84 0.34 -7.90
N LYS A 13 12.82 0.46 -6.56
CA LYS A 13 12.80 1.73 -5.80
C LYS A 13 11.58 2.62 -6.01
N HIS A 14 10.55 2.10 -6.66
CA HIS A 14 9.25 2.76 -6.80
C HIS A 14 8.13 1.72 -6.67
N LEU A 15 6.90 2.18 -6.52
CA LEU A 15 5.73 1.30 -6.48
C LEU A 15 5.45 0.70 -7.86
N PRO A 16 4.84 -0.49 -7.92
CA PRO A 16 4.23 -0.98 -9.15
C PRO A 16 3.30 0.07 -9.76
N ASP A 17 3.26 0.13 -11.10
CA ASP A 17 2.43 1.03 -11.92
C ASP A 17 2.79 2.52 -11.86
N ILE A 18 3.63 2.94 -10.92
CA ILE A 18 4.20 4.28 -10.84
C ILE A 18 5.51 4.29 -11.62
N PRO A 19 5.70 5.21 -12.58
CA PRO A 19 6.97 5.30 -13.29
C PRO A 19 8.09 5.71 -12.33
N SER A 20 9.29 5.24 -12.61
CA SER A 20 10.50 5.67 -11.91
C SER A 20 10.76 7.16 -12.12
N GLU A 21 11.51 7.77 -11.21
CA GLU A 21 11.96 9.16 -11.35
C GLU A 21 12.67 9.38 -12.70
N LYS A 22 13.51 8.43 -13.11
CA LYS A 22 14.23 8.49 -14.39
C LYS A 22 13.26 8.52 -15.58
N GLU A 23 12.25 7.65 -15.61
CA GLU A 23 11.27 7.62 -16.68
C GLU A 23 10.45 8.91 -16.75
N VAL A 24 10.12 9.50 -15.59
CA VAL A 24 9.41 10.78 -15.51
C VAL A 24 10.29 11.92 -16.04
N LEU A 25 11.59 11.92 -15.75
CA LEU A 25 12.54 12.91 -16.25
C LEU A 25 12.77 12.79 -17.77
N GLU A 26 12.86 11.57 -18.29
CA GLU A 26 13.14 11.32 -19.71
C GLU A 26 11.91 11.51 -20.60
N ASN A 27 10.75 10.98 -20.21
CA ASN A 27 9.56 10.92 -21.05
C ASN A 27 8.49 11.96 -20.66
N GLY A 28 8.66 12.61 -19.51
CA GLY A 28 7.58 13.37 -18.88
C GLY A 28 6.45 12.46 -18.38
N ILE A 29 5.50 13.05 -17.66
CA ILE A 29 4.24 12.39 -17.32
C ILE A 29 3.13 13.42 -17.28
N ALA A 30 1.95 13.05 -17.77
CA ALA A 30 0.78 13.91 -17.63
C ALA A 30 0.39 14.00 -16.15
N VAL A 31 0.30 15.21 -15.61
CA VAL A 31 -0.07 15.43 -14.19
C VAL A 31 -1.41 14.78 -13.85
N GLY A 32 -2.37 14.78 -14.78
CA GLY A 32 -3.65 14.08 -14.61
C GLY A 32 -3.51 12.57 -14.48
N GLU A 33 -2.60 11.96 -15.25
CA GLU A 33 -2.31 10.53 -15.16
C GLU A 33 -1.64 10.18 -13.83
N MET A 34 -0.66 10.98 -13.40
CA MET A 34 -0.02 10.80 -12.09
C MET A 34 -1.05 10.90 -10.96
N ASN A 35 -1.93 11.90 -11.00
CA ASN A 35 -2.96 12.08 -9.98
C ASN A 35 -3.96 10.91 -9.96
N ALA A 36 -4.36 10.37 -11.11
CA ALA A 36 -5.22 9.20 -11.18
C ALA A 36 -4.55 7.96 -10.54
N LYS A 37 -3.27 7.72 -10.85
CA LYS A 37 -2.47 6.64 -10.24
C LYS A 37 -2.34 6.82 -8.73
N LEU A 38 -2.10 8.04 -8.25
CA LEU A 38 -2.04 8.35 -6.82
C LEU A 38 -3.37 8.07 -6.12
N LEU A 39 -4.50 8.46 -6.71
CA LEU A 39 -5.83 8.17 -6.16
C LEU A 39 -6.07 6.66 -6.05
N GLN A 40 -5.74 5.89 -7.09
CA GLN A 40 -5.83 4.43 -7.06
C GLN A 40 -5.01 3.83 -5.90
N LYS A 41 -3.76 4.29 -5.70
CA LYS A 41 -2.91 3.79 -4.60
C LYS A 41 -3.43 4.23 -3.22
N ILE A 42 -4.07 5.39 -3.11
CA ILE A 42 -4.74 5.82 -1.87
C ILE A 42 -5.94 4.91 -1.54
N GLU A 43 -6.73 4.54 -2.54
CA GLU A 43 -7.84 3.59 -2.34
C GLU A 43 -7.33 2.22 -1.89
N GLU A 44 -6.30 1.69 -2.56
CA GLU A 44 -5.64 0.43 -2.19
C GLU A 44 -5.10 0.46 -0.75
N LEU A 45 -4.39 1.53 -0.38
CA LEU A 45 -3.88 1.73 0.98
C LEU A 45 -5.02 1.80 2.01
N THR A 46 -6.11 2.48 1.67
CA THR A 46 -7.28 2.59 2.56
C THR A 46 -7.91 1.22 2.82
N LEU A 47 -8.00 0.36 1.79
CA LEU A 47 -8.47 -1.02 1.95
C LEU A 47 -7.55 -1.82 2.87
N TYR A 48 -6.23 -1.71 2.72
CA TYR A 48 -5.28 -2.37 3.62
C TYR A 48 -5.41 -1.90 5.07
N VAL A 49 -5.57 -0.59 5.29
CA VAL A 49 -5.79 -0.04 6.65
C VAL A 49 -7.08 -0.57 7.27
N ILE A 50 -8.16 -0.67 6.49
CA ILE A 50 -9.42 -1.26 6.96
C ILE A 50 -9.22 -2.71 7.40
N GLU A 51 -8.51 -3.51 6.60
CA GLU A 51 -8.28 -4.92 6.90
C GLU A 51 -7.38 -5.10 8.13
N GLN A 52 -6.28 -4.35 8.21
CA GLN A 52 -5.40 -4.33 9.38
C GLN A 52 -6.16 -3.93 10.66
N ASN A 53 -7.07 -2.95 10.58
CA ASN A 53 -7.89 -2.57 11.73
C ASN A 53 -8.84 -3.69 12.19
N LYS A 54 -9.38 -4.49 11.27
CA LYS A 54 -10.19 -5.67 11.65
C LYS A 54 -9.33 -6.72 12.35
N GLU A 55 -8.15 -7.02 11.82
CA GLU A 55 -7.22 -7.97 12.42
C GLU A 55 -6.78 -7.53 13.82
N ILE A 56 -6.42 -6.26 13.98
CA ILE A 56 -6.06 -5.67 15.28
C ILE A 56 -7.21 -5.80 16.29
N LYS A 57 -8.46 -5.56 15.86
CA LYS A 57 -9.63 -5.74 16.74
C LYS A 57 -9.82 -7.20 17.14
N ALA A 58 -9.67 -8.14 16.20
CA ALA A 58 -9.75 -9.56 16.48
C ALA A 58 -8.68 -10.01 17.49
N LEU A 59 -7.42 -9.63 17.26
CA LEU A 59 -6.30 -9.93 18.16
C LEU A 59 -6.50 -9.32 19.56
N ARG A 60 -7.01 -8.09 19.64
CA ARG A 60 -7.33 -7.45 20.94
C ARG A 60 -8.40 -8.20 21.71
N ASN A 61 -9.43 -8.70 21.04
CA ASN A 61 -10.47 -9.49 21.68
C ASN A 61 -9.91 -10.81 22.22
N GLU A 62 -9.12 -11.53 21.41
CA GLU A 62 -8.48 -12.78 21.83
C GLU A 62 -7.57 -12.57 23.05
N VAL A 63 -6.77 -11.50 23.04
CA VAL A 63 -5.91 -11.15 24.19
C VAL A 63 -6.72 -10.84 25.45
N ASN A 64 -7.87 -10.17 25.33
CA ASN A 64 -8.74 -9.89 26.47
C ASN A 64 -9.40 -11.17 27.01
N ASP A 65 -9.82 -12.07 26.13
CA ASP A 65 -10.40 -13.36 26.51
C ASP A 65 -9.37 -14.25 27.22
N LEU A 66 -8.11 -14.24 26.77
CA LEU A 66 -7.02 -14.96 27.42
C LEU A 66 -6.66 -14.37 28.80
N LYS A 67 -6.76 -13.05 28.96
CA LYS A 67 -6.48 -12.37 30.25
C LYS A 67 -7.60 -12.51 31.28
N SER A 68 -8.82 -12.81 30.85
CA SER A 68 -9.98 -12.98 31.74
C SER A 68 -10.17 -14.42 32.22
N LYS A 69 -9.34 -15.36 31.75
CA LYS A 69 -9.20 -16.73 32.26
C LYS A 69 -8.13 -16.80 33.35
#